data_AF-A0A2H0RQ52-F1
#
_entry.id   AF-A0A2H0RQ52-F1
#
_cell.length_a   1.000
_cell.length_b   1.000
_cell.length_c   1.000
_cell.angle_alpha   90.00
_cell.angle_beta   90.00
_cell.angle_gamma   90.00
#
_symmetry.space_group_name_H-M   'P 1'
#
loop_
_entity.id
_entity.type
_entity.pdbx_description
1 polymer ?
#
loop_
_entity_poly.entity_id
_entity_poly.type
_entity_poly.pdbx_seq_one_letter_code
_entity_poly.pdbx_strand_id
1 'polypeptide(L)'
;MLEAMRTFLCFLLLLFCAHPAQAQELPSDADGDGILNVDEDINGNGIVDSGETDPFNADTDRGGEADGSEVSAGRNPLDRRDDYTYDLDGDGLPNGQELYFGTEPSNPDTDGDGINDFDDPFPLDSDYRTDTDGDGLPDEYEAAHDLSGQDAQDADADADDDGLSNREEFVEGTNPTEADTDRDSVMDGEEVTSGENPLENACLIWAAPVTLFTDIEDHWVRDAVLKLHNIKTLPDYTRIVDGFGEGHTRPFRPDQLISRFELLKLALLSSCTRLDTDVDATAQGFADLPAIARPRESADRTLRRRVVYTALHYGIVEGYEDGTFRPDQPVSRAEALKMLFEATDIKPPEGYYINVNFADVPFDSWFFPYVDRAVQLNIVEGYGDGTFRPQQPITRAEAAKLVYLLLVTNPRINGYVVPTDDEETLPAEEESSLGTTEDLTDTKEATENEESLDTQEPEEPQAASPDSETLLRERSLLFL
;
A
#
# COMPACT_ATOMS: atom_id res chain seq x y z
N MET A 1 97.61 4.80 -53.18
CA MET A 1 97.40 5.33 -54.54
C MET A 1 96.95 4.19 -55.43
N LEU A 2 95.75 4.34 -56.00
CA LEU A 2 95.23 3.73 -57.24
C LEU A 2 95.17 2.19 -57.31
N GLU A 3 93.96 1.63 -57.29
CA GLU A 3 93.21 1.10 -58.47
C GLU A 3 93.58 -0.36 -58.75
N ALA A 4 92.70 -1.29 -59.16
CA ALA A 4 91.26 -1.40 -59.31
C ALA A 4 91.00 -2.85 -59.74
N MET A 5 89.81 -3.40 -59.40
CA MET A 5 89.07 -4.43 -60.17
C MET A 5 89.72 -5.85 -60.30
N ARG A 6 89.03 -7.00 -60.22
CA ARG A 6 87.60 -7.34 -60.36
C ARG A 6 87.40 -8.86 -60.09
N THR A 7 86.16 -9.25 -59.72
CA THR A 7 85.44 -10.51 -60.06
C THR A 7 85.88 -11.85 -59.40
N PHE A 8 85.03 -12.81 -58.98
CA PHE A 8 83.63 -13.19 -59.30
C PHE A 8 83.08 -14.29 -58.34
N LEU A 9 81.78 -14.63 -58.51
CA LEU A 9 80.90 -15.70 -57.94
C LEU A 9 79.94 -15.24 -56.82
N CYS A 10 78.63 -15.50 -56.84
CA CYS A 10 77.88 -16.65 -57.38
C CYS A 10 76.36 -16.34 -57.50
N PHE A 11 75.67 -16.93 -58.51
CA PHE A 11 74.31 -17.55 -58.54
C PHE A 11 73.08 -16.82 -57.91
N LEU A 12 71.80 -16.89 -58.35
CA LEU A 12 71.05 -17.52 -59.45
C LEU A 12 69.55 -17.17 -59.23
N LEU A 13 68.80 -16.80 -60.30
CA LEU A 13 67.37 -17.04 -60.59
C LEU A 13 66.26 -16.83 -59.52
N LEU A 14 65.33 -15.89 -59.74
CA LEU A 14 63.95 -16.13 -60.28
C LEU A 14 63.03 -14.92 -60.03
N LEU A 15 62.28 -14.54 -61.08
CA LEU A 15 61.10 -13.68 -61.00
C LEU A 15 60.02 -14.35 -60.14
N PHE A 16 59.56 -13.66 -59.10
CA PHE A 16 58.19 -13.70 -58.64
C PHE A 16 57.82 -12.28 -58.19
N CYS A 17 56.82 -11.68 -58.84
CA CYS A 17 56.16 -10.48 -58.34
C CYS A 17 55.39 -10.86 -57.08
N ALA A 18 56.00 -10.66 -55.92
CA ALA A 18 55.26 -10.60 -54.66
C ALA A 18 54.54 -9.26 -54.62
N HIS A 19 53.20 -9.30 -54.66
CA HIS A 19 52.39 -8.20 -54.14
C HIS A 19 52.83 -7.93 -52.69
N PRO A 20 52.87 -6.67 -52.23
CA PRO A 20 52.94 -6.46 -50.80
C PRO A 20 51.61 -6.97 -50.24
N ALA A 21 51.64 -8.13 -49.57
CA ALA A 21 50.61 -8.45 -48.61
C ALA A 21 50.65 -7.32 -47.57
N GLN A 22 49.55 -6.60 -47.42
CA GLN A 22 49.32 -5.71 -46.28
C GLN A 22 49.79 -6.42 -45.01
N ALA A 23 50.70 -5.77 -44.27
CA ALA A 23 50.99 -6.19 -42.92
C ALA A 23 49.67 -6.11 -42.16
N GLN A 24 49.16 -7.25 -41.72
CA GLN A 24 48.03 -7.29 -40.81
C GLN A 24 48.55 -6.72 -39.50
N GLU A 25 48.18 -5.47 -39.19
CA GLU A 25 48.54 -4.84 -37.93
C GLU A 25 48.03 -5.73 -36.79
N LEU A 26 48.86 -5.90 -35.75
CA LEU A 26 48.41 -6.60 -34.56
C LEU A 26 47.19 -5.85 -34.01
N PRO A 27 46.16 -6.56 -33.52
CA PRO A 27 45.04 -5.90 -32.84
C PRO A 27 45.62 -5.03 -31.72
N SER A 28 45.46 -3.72 -31.89
CA SER A 28 45.82 -2.69 -30.95
C SER A 28 44.52 -2.08 -30.44
N ASP A 29 44.55 -1.65 -29.20
CA ASP A 29 43.53 -0.84 -28.54
C ASP A 29 44.27 0.48 -28.23
N ALA A 30 43.90 1.55 -28.94
CA ALA A 30 44.70 2.77 -29.01
C ALA A 30 44.32 3.82 -27.96
N ASP A 31 43.11 3.81 -27.43
CA ASP A 31 42.65 4.68 -26.35
C ASP A 31 42.48 3.95 -25.00
N GLY A 32 42.54 2.62 -25.00
CA GLY A 32 42.61 1.78 -23.80
C GLY A 32 41.25 1.50 -23.16
N ASP A 33 40.16 1.60 -23.91
CA ASP A 33 38.80 1.41 -23.43
C ASP A 33 38.37 -0.08 -23.37
N GLY A 34 39.13 -0.95 -24.02
CA GLY A 34 38.91 -2.39 -24.07
C GLY A 34 38.26 -2.91 -25.35
N ILE A 35 37.93 -2.04 -26.31
CA ILE A 35 37.58 -2.39 -27.68
C ILE A 35 38.86 -2.31 -28.54
N LEU A 36 39.00 -3.19 -29.54
CA LEU A 36 40.15 -3.16 -30.43
C LEU A 36 39.86 -2.22 -31.60
N ASN A 37 40.87 -1.48 -32.07
CA ASN A 37 40.72 -0.55 -33.20
C ASN A 37 40.07 -1.18 -34.46
N VAL A 38 40.25 -2.50 -34.65
CA VAL A 38 39.68 -3.25 -35.79
C VAL A 38 38.19 -3.56 -35.63
N ASP A 39 37.69 -3.53 -34.39
CA ASP A 39 36.29 -3.72 -34.03
C ASP A 39 35.55 -2.37 -33.97
N GLU A 40 36.28 -1.28 -33.72
CA GLU A 40 35.77 0.09 -33.72
C GLU A 40 35.67 0.68 -35.13
N ASP A 41 36.74 0.59 -35.94
CA ASP A 41 36.75 0.96 -37.38
C ASP A 41 36.59 -0.30 -38.24
N ILE A 42 35.38 -0.89 -38.20
CA ILE A 42 35.04 -2.16 -38.86
C ILE A 42 35.42 -2.16 -40.34
N ASN A 43 35.27 -1.01 -40.99
CA ASN A 43 35.51 -0.89 -42.43
C ASN A 43 36.94 -0.40 -42.79
N GLY A 44 37.73 0.00 -41.78
CA GLY A 44 39.15 0.32 -41.88
C GLY A 44 39.42 1.59 -42.69
N ASN A 45 38.50 2.56 -42.71
CA ASN A 45 38.62 3.78 -43.50
C ASN A 45 39.19 4.97 -42.70
N GLY A 46 39.36 4.82 -41.37
CA GLY A 46 39.86 5.85 -40.46
C GLY A 46 38.89 7.01 -40.22
N ILE A 47 37.59 6.81 -40.42
CA ILE A 47 36.50 7.76 -40.19
C ILE A 47 35.44 7.02 -39.38
N VAL A 48 34.96 7.65 -38.31
CA VAL A 48 33.84 7.11 -37.52
C VAL A 48 32.56 7.17 -38.35
N ASP A 49 32.11 6.01 -38.86
CA ASP A 49 30.84 5.88 -39.56
C ASP A 49 29.67 5.61 -38.58
N SER A 50 28.44 5.60 -39.10
CA SER A 50 27.26 5.32 -38.28
C SER A 50 27.31 3.90 -37.70
N GLY A 51 27.35 3.78 -36.38
CA GLY A 51 27.42 2.50 -35.66
C GLY A 51 28.85 2.03 -35.34
N GLU A 52 29.85 2.85 -35.62
CA GLU A 52 31.26 2.66 -35.24
C GLU A 52 31.62 3.60 -34.08
N THR A 53 32.56 3.19 -33.24
CA THR A 53 33.20 4.03 -32.20
C THR A 53 34.53 4.59 -32.71
N ASP A 54 35.12 5.57 -32.02
CA ASP A 54 36.38 6.24 -32.42
C ASP A 54 37.60 5.56 -31.77
N PRO A 55 38.50 4.90 -32.54
CA PRO A 55 39.66 4.17 -31.98
C PRO A 55 40.68 5.00 -31.20
N PHE A 56 40.51 6.32 -31.11
CA PHE A 56 41.39 7.23 -30.39
C PHE A 56 40.66 8.04 -29.32
N ASN A 57 39.41 7.71 -29.03
CA ASN A 57 38.59 8.40 -28.07
C ASN A 57 37.73 7.39 -27.30
N ALA A 58 38.22 7.03 -26.12
CA ALA A 58 37.63 6.00 -25.26
C ALA A 58 36.17 6.23 -24.84
N ASP A 59 35.57 7.37 -25.16
CA ASP A 59 34.18 7.78 -24.85
C ASP A 59 33.66 8.55 -26.07
N THR A 60 33.12 7.82 -27.05
CA THR A 60 32.78 8.34 -28.38
C THR A 60 31.65 9.36 -28.32
N ASP A 61 30.64 9.13 -27.48
CA ASP A 61 29.46 9.99 -27.38
C ASP A 61 29.52 11.07 -26.28
N ARG A 62 30.54 10.99 -25.42
CA ARG A 62 30.83 11.93 -24.34
C ARG A 62 29.78 11.95 -23.24
N GLY A 63 29.15 10.81 -22.98
CA GLY A 63 28.27 10.60 -21.84
C GLY A 63 29.03 10.42 -20.53
N GLY A 64 30.32 10.12 -20.59
CA GLY A 64 31.20 9.99 -19.44
C GLY A 64 31.42 8.56 -18.98
N GLU A 65 30.85 7.58 -19.66
CA GLU A 65 31.33 6.20 -19.66
C GLU A 65 32.23 5.93 -20.87
N ALA A 66 33.04 4.88 -20.79
CA ALA A 66 33.91 4.50 -21.89
C ALA A 66 33.23 3.47 -22.79
N ASP A 67 33.45 3.52 -24.10
CA ASP A 67 32.74 2.69 -25.08
C ASP A 67 32.84 1.20 -24.73
N GLY A 68 34.05 0.73 -24.40
CA GLY A 68 34.29 -0.65 -23.97
C GLY A 68 33.62 -1.02 -22.64
N SER A 69 33.44 -0.07 -21.72
CA SER A 69 32.66 -0.27 -20.49
C SER A 69 31.20 -0.52 -20.82
N GLU A 70 30.61 0.32 -21.67
CA GLU A 70 29.22 0.23 -22.09
C GLU A 70 28.95 -1.06 -22.86
N VAL A 71 29.81 -1.40 -23.83
CA VAL A 71 29.72 -2.65 -24.58
C VAL A 71 29.80 -3.86 -23.64
N SER A 72 30.69 -3.83 -22.64
CA SER A 72 30.78 -4.91 -21.65
C SER A 72 29.54 -5.04 -20.77
N ALA A 73 28.85 -3.92 -20.52
CA ALA A 73 27.60 -3.84 -19.78
C ALA A 73 26.34 -4.06 -20.66
N GLY A 74 26.50 -4.20 -21.98
CA GLY A 74 25.40 -4.35 -22.93
C GLY A 74 24.63 -3.06 -23.24
N ARG A 75 25.22 -1.89 -22.97
CA ARG A 75 24.74 -0.55 -23.33
C ARG A 75 25.26 -0.10 -24.69
N ASN A 76 24.77 1.03 -25.19
CA ASN A 76 25.12 1.54 -26.49
C ASN A 76 26.18 2.66 -26.42
N PRO A 77 27.44 2.41 -26.85
CA PRO A 77 28.57 3.36 -26.77
C PRO A 77 28.45 4.62 -27.66
N LEU A 78 27.27 4.83 -28.24
CA LEU A 78 26.95 5.95 -29.12
C LEU A 78 25.70 6.71 -28.64
N ASP A 79 25.17 6.36 -27.47
CA ASP A 79 24.01 7.00 -26.87
C ASP A 79 24.21 7.34 -25.39
N ARG A 80 24.93 8.45 -25.15
CA ARG A 80 25.17 9.12 -23.87
C ARG A 80 24.00 9.17 -22.86
N ARG A 81 22.76 8.97 -23.30
CA ARG A 81 21.56 8.97 -22.46
C ARG A 81 21.39 7.67 -21.66
N ASP A 82 22.09 6.59 -22.00
CA ASP A 82 22.08 5.36 -21.22
C ASP A 82 23.30 5.21 -20.27
N ASP A 83 24.26 6.15 -20.33
CA ASP A 83 25.37 6.30 -19.38
C ASP A 83 24.89 6.61 -17.96
N TYR A 84 25.52 6.00 -16.96
CA TYR A 84 25.24 6.28 -15.56
C TYR A 84 25.84 7.60 -15.05
N THR A 85 26.83 8.15 -15.74
CA THR A 85 27.49 9.41 -15.35
C THR A 85 26.91 10.62 -16.05
N TYR A 86 26.03 10.41 -17.02
CA TYR A 86 25.31 11.47 -17.70
C TYR A 86 24.10 11.91 -16.87
N ASP A 87 23.83 13.21 -16.86
CA ASP A 87 22.68 13.85 -16.21
C ASP A 87 21.71 14.28 -17.33
N LEU A 88 20.62 13.52 -17.48
CA LEU A 88 19.75 13.57 -18.65
C LEU A 88 18.74 14.72 -18.59
N ASP A 89 18.23 15.08 -17.43
CA ASP A 89 17.30 16.20 -17.25
C ASP A 89 17.94 17.50 -16.75
N GLY A 90 19.17 17.43 -16.24
CA GLY A 90 19.98 18.58 -15.86
C GLY A 90 19.68 19.12 -14.47
N ASP A 91 19.15 18.30 -13.57
CA ASP A 91 18.85 18.68 -12.19
C ASP A 91 20.09 18.66 -11.27
N GLY A 92 21.14 17.94 -11.67
CA GLY A 92 22.39 17.77 -10.93
C GLY A 92 22.64 16.34 -10.41
N LEU A 93 21.67 15.44 -10.52
CA LEU A 93 21.73 14.03 -10.16
C LEU A 93 21.96 13.19 -11.43
N PRO A 94 23.10 12.49 -11.58
CA PRO A 94 23.33 11.65 -12.76
C PRO A 94 22.44 10.41 -12.80
N ASN A 95 22.11 9.92 -14.00
CA ASN A 95 21.26 8.75 -14.26
C ASN A 95 21.56 7.54 -13.36
N GLY A 96 22.84 7.29 -13.07
CA GLY A 96 23.26 6.17 -12.22
C GLY A 96 22.98 6.37 -10.74
N GLN A 97 23.01 7.62 -10.25
CA GLN A 97 22.57 7.95 -8.90
C GLN A 97 21.05 7.93 -8.81
N GLU A 98 20.36 8.41 -9.83
CA GLU A 98 18.90 8.35 -9.91
C GLU A 98 18.40 6.91 -9.88
N LEU A 99 19.01 6.01 -10.66
CA LEU A 99 18.72 4.58 -10.61
C LEU A 99 18.97 3.96 -9.23
N TYR A 100 19.96 4.46 -8.49
CA TYR A 100 20.27 3.99 -7.13
C TYR A 100 19.26 4.49 -6.09
N PHE A 101 18.81 5.74 -6.21
CA PHE A 101 17.82 6.35 -5.34
C PHE A 101 16.37 6.01 -5.73
N GLY A 102 16.15 5.48 -6.93
CA GLY A 102 14.83 5.12 -7.45
C GLY A 102 14.11 6.26 -8.17
N THR A 103 14.78 7.40 -8.40
CA THR A 103 14.23 8.54 -9.12
C THR A 103 14.28 8.32 -10.63
N GLU A 104 13.57 9.15 -11.40
CA GLU A 104 13.40 9.00 -12.85
C GLU A 104 14.44 9.81 -13.65
N PRO A 105 15.39 9.18 -14.38
CA PRO A 105 16.47 9.87 -15.09
C PRO A 105 16.12 10.97 -16.08
N SER A 106 14.85 11.09 -16.44
CA SER A 106 14.39 12.06 -17.44
C SER A 106 13.46 13.10 -16.86
N ASN A 107 13.25 13.09 -15.55
CA ASN A 107 12.34 13.94 -14.84
C ASN A 107 13.06 14.60 -13.64
N PRO A 108 13.35 15.91 -13.71
CA PRO A 108 14.20 16.56 -12.71
C PRO A 108 13.53 16.72 -11.33
N ASP A 109 12.29 16.27 -11.18
CA ASP A 109 11.38 16.39 -10.03
C ASP A 109 10.44 15.18 -10.10
N THR A 110 10.91 14.04 -9.59
CA THR A 110 10.32 12.72 -9.80
C THR A 110 8.92 12.61 -9.21
N ASP A 111 8.69 13.15 -8.02
CA ASP A 111 7.40 13.10 -7.33
C ASP A 111 6.49 14.31 -7.62
N GLY A 112 7.02 15.37 -8.22
CA GLY A 112 6.27 16.52 -8.69
C GLY A 112 5.92 17.53 -7.59
N ASP A 113 6.64 17.54 -6.46
CA ASP A 113 6.42 18.46 -5.36
C ASP A 113 6.90 19.90 -5.69
N GLY A 114 7.80 20.04 -6.68
CA GLY A 114 8.41 21.29 -7.13
C GLY A 114 9.83 21.58 -6.62
N ILE A 115 10.50 20.62 -6.00
CA ILE A 115 11.92 20.58 -5.66
C ILE A 115 12.57 19.56 -6.60
N ASN A 116 13.81 19.84 -7.01
CA ASN A 116 14.50 18.92 -7.89
C ASN A 116 15.07 17.73 -7.10
N ASP A 117 15.14 16.54 -7.70
CA ASP A 117 15.59 15.31 -7.02
C ASP A 117 16.97 15.45 -6.34
N PHE A 118 17.88 16.22 -6.93
CA PHE A 118 19.19 16.51 -6.32
C PHE A 118 19.10 17.33 -5.02
N ASP A 119 18.16 18.27 -4.94
CA ASP A 119 18.00 19.19 -3.80
C ASP A 119 16.95 18.68 -2.78
N ASP A 120 16.17 17.65 -3.14
CA ASP A 120 15.10 17.10 -2.33
C ASP A 120 15.61 16.03 -1.33
N PRO A 121 15.35 16.19 -0.02
CA PRO A 121 15.63 15.13 0.97
C PRO A 121 14.78 13.85 0.77
N PHE A 122 13.59 13.95 0.16
CA PHE A 122 12.61 12.88 -0.03
C PHE A 122 12.07 12.82 -1.48
N PRO A 123 12.92 12.60 -2.50
CA PRO A 123 12.61 12.80 -3.93
C PRO A 123 11.59 11.81 -4.55
N LEU A 124 10.95 10.98 -3.73
CA LEU A 124 9.97 9.98 -4.14
C LEU A 124 8.62 10.16 -3.43
N ASP A 125 8.49 11.14 -2.55
CA ASP A 125 7.29 11.35 -1.74
C ASP A 125 6.90 12.83 -1.73
N SER A 126 5.93 13.16 -2.60
CA SER A 126 5.46 14.52 -2.80
C SER A 126 4.85 15.20 -1.57
N ASP A 127 4.58 14.44 -0.50
CA ASP A 127 4.07 14.98 0.77
C ASP A 127 5.20 15.59 1.64
N TYR A 128 6.48 15.30 1.35
CA TYR A 128 7.63 15.68 2.18
C TYR A 128 8.67 16.47 1.40
N ARG A 129 8.95 17.71 1.85
CA ARG A 129 9.71 18.67 1.03
C ARG A 129 10.99 19.16 1.71
N THR A 130 11.02 19.08 3.03
CA THR A 130 12.02 19.76 3.84
C THR A 130 12.43 18.91 5.05
N ASP A 131 13.71 18.97 5.38
CA ASP A 131 14.33 18.41 6.58
C ASP A 131 15.29 19.49 7.11
N THR A 132 14.79 20.34 8.00
CA THR A 132 15.48 21.60 8.39
C THR A 132 16.74 21.34 9.21
N ASP A 133 16.75 20.29 10.04
CA ASP A 133 17.88 19.97 10.91
C ASP A 133 18.74 18.79 10.42
N GLY A 134 18.36 18.19 9.29
CA GLY A 134 19.14 17.19 8.57
C GLY A 134 19.14 15.85 9.30
N ASP A 135 18.08 15.58 10.06
CA ASP A 135 17.94 14.38 10.84
C ASP A 135 17.12 13.33 10.11
N GLY A 136 16.70 13.51 8.86
CA GLY A 136 16.00 12.50 8.08
C GLY A 136 14.55 12.23 8.51
N LEU A 137 13.98 13.03 9.41
CA LEU A 137 12.53 13.21 9.50
C LEU A 137 12.11 14.46 8.69
N PRO A 138 11.00 14.40 7.95
CA PRO A 138 10.46 15.59 7.28
C PRO A 138 9.85 16.59 8.28
N ASP A 139 10.08 17.89 8.07
CA ASP A 139 9.47 18.97 8.86
C ASP A 139 7.93 18.85 8.92
N GLU A 140 7.31 18.42 7.81
CA GLU A 140 5.87 18.18 7.72
C GLU A 140 5.40 17.02 8.61
N TYR A 141 6.17 15.93 8.66
CA TYR A 141 5.90 14.76 9.50
C TYR A 141 6.03 15.12 10.97
N GLU A 142 7.10 15.83 11.34
CA GLU A 142 7.35 16.22 12.72
C GLU A 142 6.26 17.16 13.25
N ALA A 143 5.83 18.12 12.43
CA ALA A 143 4.75 19.04 12.78
C ALA A 143 3.42 18.31 13.01
N ALA A 144 3.16 17.21 12.31
CA ALA A 144 1.94 16.41 12.46
C ALA A 144 1.92 15.55 13.73
N HIS A 145 3.11 15.19 14.25
CA HIS A 145 3.27 14.29 15.40
C HIS A 145 3.85 14.98 16.64
N ASP A 146 3.74 16.31 16.73
CA ASP A 146 4.24 17.10 17.86
C ASP A 146 5.76 16.93 18.15
N LEU A 147 6.56 16.59 17.12
CA LEU A 147 8.03 16.55 17.14
C LEU A 147 8.64 17.91 16.73
N SER A 148 9.96 18.02 16.69
CA SER A 148 10.69 19.28 16.55
C SER A 148 11.69 19.27 15.40
N GLY A 149 11.31 19.82 14.23
CA GLY A 149 12.20 20.02 13.07
C GLY A 149 13.28 21.09 13.20
N GLN A 150 13.78 21.30 14.42
CA GLN A 150 14.96 22.09 14.73
C GLN A 150 15.89 21.37 15.74
N ASP A 151 15.51 20.18 16.22
CA ASP A 151 16.28 19.40 17.17
C ASP A 151 16.50 17.96 16.69
N ALA A 152 17.44 17.80 15.77
CA ALA A 152 17.94 16.53 15.21
C ALA A 152 18.20 15.34 16.15
N GLN A 153 18.13 15.52 17.48
CA GLN A 153 18.22 14.44 18.46
C GLN A 153 16.88 13.78 18.75
N ASP A 154 15.76 14.42 18.43
CA ASP A 154 14.44 13.84 18.69
C ASP A 154 14.11 12.72 17.71
N ALA A 155 14.66 12.70 16.48
CA ALA A 155 14.57 11.52 15.61
C ALA A 155 15.10 10.22 16.24
N ASP A 156 16.09 10.32 17.14
CA ASP A 156 16.66 9.18 17.87
C ASP A 156 15.97 8.94 19.23
N ALA A 157 14.97 9.75 19.60
CA ALA A 157 14.17 9.56 20.79
C ALA A 157 13.03 8.56 20.54
N ASP A 158 12.57 7.93 21.61
CA ASP A 158 11.40 7.04 21.67
C ASP A 158 10.35 7.80 22.48
N ALA A 159 9.38 8.41 21.81
CA ALA A 159 8.50 9.41 22.41
C ALA A 159 7.30 8.81 23.16
N ASP A 160 6.92 7.56 22.87
CA ASP A 160 5.83 6.83 23.52
C ASP A 160 6.27 5.59 24.32
N ASP A 161 7.59 5.35 24.40
CA ASP A 161 8.26 4.28 25.17
C ASP A 161 7.89 2.86 24.68
N ASP A 162 7.69 2.67 23.37
CA ASP A 162 7.30 1.39 22.75
C ASP A 162 8.50 0.55 22.26
N GLY A 163 9.68 1.17 22.14
CA GLY A 163 10.93 0.55 21.72
C GLY A 163 11.39 0.88 20.30
N LEU A 164 10.66 1.69 19.54
CA LEU A 164 11.10 2.31 18.29
C LEU A 164 11.52 3.77 18.54
N SER A 165 12.50 4.24 17.77
CA SER A 165 12.79 5.68 17.68
C SER A 165 11.85 6.35 16.69
N ASN A 166 11.60 7.65 16.85
CA ASN A 166 10.73 8.44 15.97
C ASN A 166 11.09 8.28 14.47
N ARG A 167 12.38 8.12 14.17
CA ARG A 167 12.87 7.79 12.82
C ARG A 167 12.49 6.39 12.37
N GLU A 168 12.67 5.38 13.21
CA GLU A 168 12.27 4.01 12.90
C GLU A 168 10.77 3.95 12.64
N GLU A 169 9.99 4.69 13.42
CA GLU A 169 8.54 4.80 13.22
C GLU A 169 8.16 5.46 11.90
N PHE A 170 8.87 6.52 11.49
CA PHE A 170 8.69 7.11 10.16
C PHE A 170 8.94 6.09 9.04
N VAL A 171 9.95 5.22 9.19
CA VAL A 171 10.28 4.17 8.22
C VAL A 171 9.23 3.04 8.22
N GLU A 172 8.74 2.65 9.39
CA GLU A 172 7.72 1.59 9.54
C GLU A 172 6.28 2.10 9.28
N GLY A 173 6.09 3.42 9.21
CA GLY A 173 4.80 4.09 9.00
C GLY A 173 3.91 4.15 10.24
N THR A 174 4.49 3.94 11.43
CA THR A 174 3.82 4.00 12.73
C THR A 174 3.76 5.44 13.26
N ASN A 175 3.06 5.65 14.37
CA ASN A 175 2.85 6.97 14.95
C ASN A 175 3.75 7.16 16.20
N PRO A 176 4.70 8.12 16.19
CA PRO A 176 5.68 8.35 17.25
C PRO A 176 5.16 8.89 18.56
N THR A 177 3.83 8.94 18.69
CA THR A 177 3.16 9.33 19.93
C THR A 177 2.10 8.32 20.36
N GLU A 178 1.97 7.19 19.65
CA GLU A 178 1.03 6.10 19.92
C GLU A 178 1.75 4.74 19.88
N ALA A 179 2.12 4.24 21.07
CA ALA A 179 2.88 2.99 21.25
C ALA A 179 2.25 1.69 20.71
N ASP A 180 1.10 1.77 20.07
CA ASP A 180 0.28 0.69 19.51
C ASP A 180 -0.58 1.36 18.43
N THR A 181 0.05 1.63 17.28
CA THR A 181 -0.50 2.45 16.18
C THR A 181 -1.77 1.84 15.63
N ASP A 182 -1.80 0.52 15.49
CA ASP A 182 -2.93 -0.20 14.95
C ASP A 182 -4.00 -0.52 16.01
N ARG A 183 -3.65 -0.44 17.30
CA ARG A 183 -4.52 -0.65 18.48
C ARG A 183 -4.93 -2.09 18.69
N ASP A 184 -4.12 -3.05 18.30
CA ASP A 184 -4.34 -4.48 18.51
C ASP A 184 -3.91 -4.97 19.91
N SER A 185 -3.21 -4.10 20.66
CA SER A 185 -2.61 -4.30 21.98
C SER A 185 -1.29 -5.06 22.04
N VAL A 186 -0.61 -5.20 20.92
CA VAL A 186 0.83 -5.36 20.81
C VAL A 186 1.43 -3.97 20.55
N MET A 187 2.64 -3.72 21.03
CA MET A 187 3.32 -2.44 20.78
C MET A 187 4.03 -2.50 19.43
N ASP A 188 4.11 -1.40 18.69
CA ASP A 188 4.70 -1.38 17.34
C ASP A 188 6.15 -1.92 17.38
N GLY A 189 6.94 -1.47 18.37
CA GLY A 189 8.29 -1.98 18.60
C GLY A 189 8.40 -3.46 18.93
N GLU A 190 7.38 -4.05 19.58
CA GLU A 190 7.31 -5.49 19.84
C GLU A 190 7.05 -6.28 18.54
N GLU A 191 6.20 -5.77 17.66
CA GLU A 191 5.87 -6.37 16.37
C GLU A 191 7.06 -6.32 15.42
N VAL A 192 7.68 -5.14 15.24
CA VAL A 192 8.86 -4.96 14.41
C VAL A 192 10.01 -5.87 14.88
N THR A 193 10.23 -5.97 16.19
CA THR A 193 11.23 -6.88 16.77
C THR A 193 10.93 -8.36 16.47
N SER A 194 9.64 -8.71 16.37
CA SER A 194 9.16 -10.06 16.06
C SER A 194 9.08 -10.35 14.56
N GLY A 195 9.28 -9.34 13.70
CA GLY A 195 9.11 -9.41 12.25
C GLY A 195 7.64 -9.47 11.83
N GLU A 196 6.75 -9.00 12.70
CA GLU A 196 5.33 -8.76 12.43
C GLU A 196 5.16 -7.33 11.88
N ASN A 197 3.98 -7.00 11.37
CA ASN A 197 3.71 -5.69 10.76
C ASN A 197 2.97 -4.81 11.77
N PRO A 198 3.56 -3.70 12.25
CA PRO A 198 2.95 -2.85 13.30
C PRO A 198 1.73 -2.04 12.83
N LEU A 199 1.39 -2.14 11.55
CA LEU A 199 0.17 -1.56 10.98
C LEU A 199 -0.90 -2.62 10.73
N GLU A 200 -0.62 -3.89 11.07
CA GLU A 200 -1.49 -5.04 10.83
C GLU A 200 -2.25 -5.44 12.09
N ASN A 201 -3.44 -4.87 12.21
CA ASN A 201 -4.25 -5.13 13.40
C ASN A 201 -4.74 -6.59 13.48
N ALA A 202 -4.25 -7.37 14.46
CA ALA A 202 -4.70 -8.75 14.70
C ALA A 202 -6.12 -8.84 15.31
N CYS A 203 -6.81 -7.72 15.50
CA CYS A 203 -8.16 -7.67 16.08
C CYS A 203 -9.26 -8.32 15.23
N LEU A 204 -9.09 -8.52 13.91
CA LEU A 204 -10.13 -9.02 13.03
C LEU A 204 -9.73 -10.37 12.44
N ILE A 205 -10.67 -11.30 12.43
CA ILE A 205 -10.51 -12.57 11.73
C ILE A 205 -11.64 -12.80 10.74
N TRP A 206 -11.29 -13.38 9.61
CA TRP A 206 -12.28 -13.94 8.71
C TRP A 206 -12.87 -15.23 9.26
N ALA A 207 -14.18 -15.39 9.16
CA ALA A 207 -14.88 -16.61 9.56
C ALA A 207 -16.03 -16.92 8.60
N ALA A 208 -16.22 -18.21 8.31
CA ALA A 208 -17.29 -18.66 7.44
C ALA A 208 -18.68 -18.13 7.88
N PRO A 209 -19.58 -17.84 6.92
CA PRO A 209 -20.92 -17.37 7.22
C PRO A 209 -21.72 -18.46 7.94
N VAL A 210 -22.44 -18.08 9.00
CA VAL A 210 -23.30 -19.01 9.78
C VAL A 210 -24.78 -18.60 9.70
N THR A 211 -25.08 -17.47 9.05
CA THR A 211 -26.44 -16.95 8.89
C THR A 211 -26.77 -16.65 7.44
N LEU A 212 -28.05 -16.78 7.11
CA LEU A 212 -28.62 -16.37 5.83
C LEU A 212 -29.46 -15.11 6.04
N PHE A 213 -29.15 -14.06 5.26
CA PHE A 213 -29.92 -12.83 5.16
C PHE A 213 -30.85 -12.91 3.94
N THR A 214 -32.09 -13.32 4.15
CA THR A 214 -33.04 -13.52 3.04
C THR A 214 -33.59 -12.22 2.46
N ASP A 215 -33.51 -11.12 3.20
CA ASP A 215 -34.03 -9.80 2.82
C ASP A 215 -33.00 -8.93 2.08
N ILE A 216 -31.83 -9.47 1.76
CA ILE A 216 -30.80 -8.80 0.95
C ILE A 216 -30.35 -9.60 -0.27
N GLU A 217 -31.00 -10.73 -0.59
CA GLU A 217 -30.57 -11.61 -1.69
C GLU A 217 -30.43 -10.87 -3.03
N ASP A 218 -31.33 -9.94 -3.33
CA ASP A 218 -31.31 -9.08 -4.53
C ASP A 218 -30.97 -7.61 -4.22
N HIS A 219 -30.42 -7.33 -3.04
CA HIS A 219 -30.12 -5.97 -2.60
C HIS A 219 -28.66 -5.59 -2.91
N TRP A 220 -28.41 -4.37 -3.37
CA TRP A 220 -27.06 -3.89 -3.76
C TRP A 220 -26.01 -3.98 -2.64
N VAL A 221 -26.45 -3.96 -1.38
CA VAL A 221 -25.58 -4.04 -0.19
C VAL A 221 -25.12 -5.47 0.15
N ARG A 222 -25.66 -6.48 -0.54
CA ARG A 222 -25.50 -7.90 -0.17
C ARG A 222 -24.05 -8.25 0.13
N ASP A 223 -23.15 -7.94 -0.79
CA ASP A 223 -21.78 -8.40 -0.71
C ASP A 223 -21.03 -7.74 0.45
N ALA A 224 -21.22 -6.42 0.64
CA ALA A 224 -20.65 -5.70 1.78
C ALA A 224 -21.16 -6.25 3.12
N VAL A 225 -22.46 -6.56 3.22
CA VAL A 225 -23.03 -7.15 4.44
C VAL A 225 -22.49 -8.55 4.70
N LEU A 226 -22.34 -9.38 3.67
CA LEU A 226 -21.80 -10.73 3.82
C LEU A 226 -20.32 -10.70 4.24
N LYS A 227 -19.51 -9.83 3.63
CA LYS A 227 -18.10 -9.64 4.01
C LYS A 227 -18.01 -9.18 5.47
N LEU A 228 -18.70 -8.10 5.85
CA LEU A 228 -18.71 -7.64 7.24
C LEU A 228 -19.32 -8.63 8.23
N HIS A 229 -20.26 -9.48 7.79
CA HIS A 229 -20.78 -10.55 8.64
C HIS A 229 -19.73 -11.62 8.89
N ASN A 230 -18.92 -11.96 7.90
CA ASN A 230 -17.87 -12.98 8.00
C ASN A 230 -16.72 -12.53 8.90
N ILE A 231 -16.54 -11.22 9.08
CA ILE A 231 -15.48 -10.69 9.93
C ILE A 231 -15.92 -10.69 11.40
N LYS A 232 -15.04 -11.17 12.27
CA LYS A 232 -15.22 -11.19 13.72
C LYS A 232 -14.09 -10.46 14.42
N THR A 233 -14.42 -9.77 15.51
CA THR A 233 -13.42 -9.19 16.41
C THR A 233 -12.77 -10.25 17.29
N LEU A 234 -11.51 -10.07 17.67
CA LEU A 234 -10.82 -10.80 18.72
C LEU A 234 -10.77 -9.97 20.01
N PRO A 235 -10.69 -10.62 21.19
CA PRO A 235 -10.88 -12.05 21.43
C PRO A 235 -12.37 -12.44 21.55
N ASP A 236 -13.30 -11.48 21.42
CA ASP A 236 -14.72 -11.68 21.72
C ASP A 236 -15.49 -12.45 20.62
N TYR A 237 -14.87 -12.72 19.47
CA TYR A 237 -15.45 -13.37 18.29
C TYR A 237 -16.78 -12.74 17.83
N THR A 238 -16.93 -11.42 18.03
CA THR A 238 -18.16 -10.71 17.72
C THR A 238 -18.18 -10.27 16.27
N ARG A 239 -19.24 -10.59 15.53
CA ARG A 239 -19.38 -10.15 14.14
C ARG A 239 -19.61 -8.65 14.06
N ILE A 240 -18.95 -7.98 13.12
CA ILE A 240 -19.14 -6.54 12.88
C ILE A 240 -20.63 -6.28 12.56
N VAL A 241 -21.17 -7.01 11.57
CA VAL A 241 -22.58 -6.91 11.16
C VAL A 241 -23.34 -8.20 11.45
N ASP A 242 -24.56 -8.07 12.00
CA ASP A 242 -25.50 -9.19 12.20
C ASP A 242 -26.95 -8.74 11.99
N GLY A 243 -27.85 -9.71 11.79
CA GLY A 243 -29.27 -9.52 11.58
C GLY A 243 -30.08 -9.53 12.87
N PHE A 244 -31.34 -9.11 12.77
CA PHE A 244 -32.23 -9.05 13.94
C PHE A 244 -32.86 -10.41 14.26
N GLY A 245 -32.90 -10.76 15.55
CA GLY A 245 -33.61 -11.94 16.05
C GLY A 245 -32.68 -13.10 16.42
N GLU A 246 -33.27 -14.28 16.61
CA GLU A 246 -32.57 -15.51 17.01
C GLU A 246 -32.66 -16.58 15.91
N GLY A 247 -31.69 -17.49 15.85
CA GLY A 247 -31.63 -18.57 14.85
C GLY A 247 -30.69 -18.30 13.66
N HIS A 248 -30.72 -19.20 12.67
CA HIS A 248 -29.82 -19.21 11.49
C HIS A 248 -30.31 -18.34 10.32
N THR A 249 -31.56 -17.89 10.35
CA THR A 249 -32.12 -16.97 9.36
C THR A 249 -32.53 -15.70 10.08
N ARG A 250 -31.87 -14.59 9.75
CA ARG A 250 -32.10 -13.30 10.40
C ARG A 250 -32.23 -12.22 9.33
N PRO A 251 -33.27 -11.38 9.37
CA PRO A 251 -33.35 -10.24 8.46
C PRO A 251 -32.31 -9.18 8.83
N PHE A 252 -31.58 -8.69 7.83
CA PHE A 252 -30.64 -7.57 7.97
C PHE A 252 -31.36 -6.21 8.07
N ARG A 253 -32.52 -6.08 7.41
CA ARG A 253 -33.34 -4.87 7.27
C ARG A 253 -32.58 -3.71 6.61
N PRO A 254 -32.21 -3.84 5.33
CA PRO A 254 -31.34 -2.89 4.65
C PRO A 254 -31.89 -1.45 4.65
N ASP A 255 -33.19 -1.26 4.43
CA ASP A 255 -33.83 0.06 4.31
C ASP A 255 -34.21 0.69 5.66
N GLN A 256 -33.95 0.02 6.78
CA GLN A 256 -34.23 0.58 8.10
C GLN A 256 -33.22 1.69 8.39
N LEU A 257 -33.67 2.85 8.89
CA LEU A 257 -32.77 3.90 9.36
C LEU A 257 -31.88 3.37 10.50
N ILE A 258 -30.58 3.61 10.42
CA ILE A 258 -29.64 3.19 11.45
C ILE A 258 -29.68 4.16 12.64
N SER A 259 -29.61 3.61 13.84
CA SER A 259 -29.55 4.42 15.07
C SER A 259 -28.13 4.84 15.43
N ARG A 260 -27.98 5.91 16.22
CA ARG A 260 -26.68 6.37 16.77
C ARG A 260 -25.91 5.24 17.46
N PHE A 261 -26.58 4.46 18.31
CA PHE A 261 -25.96 3.33 19.01
C PHE A 261 -25.48 2.26 18.03
N GLU A 262 -26.31 1.93 17.05
CA GLU A 262 -25.99 0.85 16.13
C GLU A 262 -24.82 1.24 15.21
N LEU A 263 -24.81 2.47 14.70
CA LEU A 263 -23.69 2.98 13.91
C LEU A 263 -22.40 2.99 14.73
N LEU A 264 -22.44 3.43 16.00
CA LEU A 264 -21.27 3.37 16.88
C LEU A 264 -20.78 1.96 17.12
N LYS A 265 -21.70 1.00 17.31
CA LYS A 265 -21.32 -0.40 17.48
C LYS A 265 -20.60 -0.89 16.23
N LEU A 266 -21.11 -0.59 15.03
CA LEU A 266 -20.44 -0.96 13.79
C LEU A 266 -19.06 -0.31 13.72
N ALA A 267 -18.98 1.02 13.93
CA ALA A 267 -17.77 1.80 13.88
C ALA A 267 -16.67 1.22 14.79
N LEU A 268 -16.96 1.08 16.09
CA LEU A 268 -16.00 0.57 17.08
C LEU A 268 -15.56 -0.87 16.80
N LEU A 269 -16.47 -1.75 16.37
CA LEU A 269 -16.11 -3.13 16.06
C LEU A 269 -15.29 -3.22 14.78
N SER A 270 -15.58 -2.37 13.78
CA SER A 270 -14.81 -2.34 12.55
C SER A 270 -13.47 -1.64 12.70
N SER A 271 -13.33 -0.68 13.64
CA SER A 271 -12.09 0.03 13.93
C SER A 271 -11.31 -0.60 15.09
N CYS A 272 -11.61 -1.86 15.41
CA CYS A 272 -10.89 -2.65 16.41
C CYS A 272 -10.83 -2.05 17.81
N THR A 273 -11.71 -1.10 18.09
CA THR A 273 -11.79 -0.45 19.38
C THR A 273 -12.44 -1.42 20.38
N ARG A 274 -11.65 -1.89 21.34
CA ARG A 274 -12.13 -2.76 22.40
C ARG A 274 -13.22 -2.05 23.21
N LEU A 275 -14.40 -2.67 23.27
CA LEU A 275 -15.49 -2.14 24.07
C LEU A 275 -15.11 -2.24 25.55
N ASP A 276 -15.05 -1.11 26.22
CA ASP A 276 -14.67 -1.01 27.62
C ASP A 276 -15.54 -1.95 28.48
N THR A 277 -14.90 -2.63 29.43
CA THR A 277 -15.54 -3.59 30.33
C THR A 277 -16.21 -2.89 31.51
N ASP A 278 -15.68 -1.74 31.94
CA ASP A 278 -16.14 -0.99 33.10
C ASP A 278 -16.16 0.51 32.81
N VAL A 279 -17.36 1.09 32.71
CA VAL A 279 -17.48 2.56 32.58
C VAL A 279 -16.98 3.21 33.86
N ASP A 280 -15.99 4.11 33.73
CA ASP A 280 -15.41 4.86 34.85
C ASP A 280 -16.53 5.46 35.71
N ALA A 281 -16.53 5.14 37.01
CA ALA A 281 -17.51 5.61 37.97
C ALA A 281 -17.49 7.14 38.13
N THR A 282 -16.46 7.81 37.64
CA THR A 282 -16.32 9.27 37.62
C THR A 282 -16.91 9.94 36.38
N ALA A 283 -17.21 9.17 35.32
CA ALA A 283 -17.79 9.71 34.09
C ALA A 283 -19.18 10.32 34.32
N GLN A 284 -19.41 11.51 33.76
CA GLN A 284 -20.72 12.16 33.82
C GLN A 284 -21.72 11.36 32.97
N GLY A 285 -22.73 10.79 33.63
CA GLY A 285 -23.72 9.95 32.95
C GLY A 285 -24.84 10.71 32.25
N PHE A 286 -25.38 10.15 31.17
CA PHE A 286 -26.57 10.68 30.51
C PHE A 286 -27.87 10.32 31.23
N ALA A 287 -28.88 11.19 31.11
CA ALA A 287 -30.19 10.99 31.72
C ALA A 287 -30.92 9.74 31.19
N ASP A 288 -30.79 9.47 29.89
CA ASP A 288 -31.36 8.32 29.18
C ASP A 288 -30.45 7.09 29.18
N LEU A 289 -29.15 7.28 29.40
CA LEU A 289 -28.16 6.20 29.49
C LEU A 289 -27.12 6.44 30.61
N PRO A 290 -27.42 6.05 31.86
CA PRO A 290 -26.52 6.28 33.00
C PRO A 290 -25.17 5.57 32.85
N ALA A 291 -24.09 6.20 33.34
CA ALA A 291 -22.72 5.65 33.32
C ALA A 291 -22.57 4.40 34.20
N ILE A 292 -23.25 4.39 35.34
CA ILE A 292 -23.18 3.27 36.29
C ILE A 292 -24.26 2.23 35.96
N ALA A 293 -23.82 0.97 35.85
CA ALA A 293 -24.69 -0.18 35.66
C ALA A 293 -25.77 -0.27 36.74
N ARG A 294 -27.01 -0.56 36.33
CA ARG A 294 -28.10 -0.81 37.29
C ARG A 294 -28.04 -2.27 37.78
N PRO A 295 -28.47 -2.55 39.03
CA PRO A 295 -28.61 -3.93 39.48
C PRO A 295 -29.53 -4.73 38.53
N ARG A 296 -29.04 -5.88 38.03
CA ARG A 296 -29.75 -6.76 37.08
C ARG A 296 -30.08 -6.09 35.73
N GLU A 297 -29.18 -5.26 35.21
CA GLU A 297 -29.25 -4.70 33.86
C GLU A 297 -29.29 -5.81 32.79
N SER A 298 -30.11 -5.63 31.75
CA SER A 298 -30.19 -6.53 30.60
C SER A 298 -28.93 -6.42 29.74
N ALA A 299 -28.53 -7.50 29.06
CA ALA A 299 -27.39 -7.52 28.15
C ALA A 299 -27.43 -6.41 27.08
N ASP A 300 -28.60 -6.14 26.48
CA ASP A 300 -28.78 -5.04 25.50
C ASP A 300 -28.41 -3.68 26.09
N ARG A 301 -28.96 -3.36 27.26
CA ARG A 301 -28.66 -2.10 27.96
C ARG A 301 -27.20 -2.01 28.41
N THR A 302 -26.59 -3.12 28.84
CA THR A 302 -25.16 -3.18 29.14
C THR A 302 -24.33 -2.88 27.89
N LEU A 303 -24.66 -3.49 26.74
CA LEU A 303 -23.95 -3.27 25.48
C LEU A 303 -24.09 -1.81 25.01
N ARG A 304 -25.30 -1.24 25.08
CA ARG A 304 -25.54 0.18 24.77
C ARG A 304 -24.66 1.10 25.59
N ARG A 305 -24.57 0.82 26.89
CA ARG A 305 -23.71 1.58 27.79
C ARG A 305 -22.24 1.44 27.39
N ARG A 306 -21.72 0.22 27.21
CA ARG A 306 -20.33 -0.01 26.78
C ARG A 306 -19.99 0.74 25.49
N VAL A 307 -20.77 0.54 24.43
CA VAL A 307 -20.57 1.22 23.13
C VAL A 307 -20.54 2.74 23.26
N VAL A 308 -21.50 3.33 23.97
CA VAL A 308 -21.60 4.80 24.06
C VAL A 308 -20.45 5.39 24.88
N TYR A 309 -20.10 4.79 26.02
CA TYR A 309 -19.03 5.34 26.86
C TYR A 309 -17.63 5.05 26.31
N THR A 310 -17.43 3.94 25.58
CA THR A 310 -16.20 3.74 24.80
C THR A 310 -16.09 4.82 23.72
N ALA A 311 -17.13 5.07 22.93
CA ALA A 311 -17.09 6.11 21.91
C ALA A 311 -16.87 7.52 22.48
N LEU A 312 -17.35 7.81 23.68
CA LEU A 312 -17.06 9.06 24.39
C LEU A 312 -15.59 9.15 24.84
N HIS A 313 -15.04 8.05 25.36
CA HIS A 313 -13.65 8.00 25.84
C HIS A 313 -12.66 8.32 24.72
N TYR A 314 -12.91 7.78 23.53
CA TYR A 314 -12.13 8.04 22.31
C TYR A 314 -12.54 9.33 21.57
N GLY A 315 -13.42 10.16 22.13
CA GLY A 315 -13.79 11.45 21.52
C GLY A 315 -14.62 11.36 20.22
N ILE A 316 -15.13 10.18 19.85
CA ILE A 316 -15.87 9.94 18.59
C ILE A 316 -17.22 10.65 18.59
N VAL A 317 -17.87 10.76 19.75
CA VAL A 317 -19.18 11.38 19.91
C VAL A 317 -19.27 12.22 21.17
N GLU A 318 -20.25 13.11 21.17
CA GLU A 318 -20.68 13.88 22.33
C GLU A 318 -22.18 13.65 22.61
N GLY A 319 -22.61 14.05 23.81
CA GLY A 319 -24.03 14.13 24.18
C GLY A 319 -24.66 15.46 23.82
N TYR A 320 -25.97 15.56 23.99
CA TYR A 320 -26.72 16.79 23.78
C TYR A 320 -26.63 17.72 25.01
N GLU A 321 -26.79 19.03 24.80
CA GLU A 321 -26.79 20.04 25.86
C GLU A 321 -27.83 19.78 26.98
N ASP A 322 -28.89 19.04 26.68
CA ASP A 322 -29.93 18.66 27.64
C ASP A 322 -29.53 17.47 28.54
N GLY A 323 -28.30 16.96 28.40
CA GLY A 323 -27.77 15.84 29.17
C GLY A 323 -28.25 14.47 28.71
N THR A 324 -28.79 14.36 27.49
CA THR A 324 -29.18 13.08 26.87
C THR A 324 -28.18 12.64 25.79
N PHE A 325 -28.17 11.34 25.46
CA PHE A 325 -27.40 10.80 24.35
C PHE A 325 -28.25 10.39 23.13
N ARG A 326 -29.48 9.95 23.37
CA ARG A 326 -30.47 9.52 22.38
C ARG A 326 -29.97 8.38 21.48
N PRO A 327 -29.60 7.21 22.05
CA PRO A 327 -28.95 6.13 21.31
C PRO A 327 -29.79 5.56 20.16
N ASP A 328 -31.12 5.63 20.25
CA ASP A 328 -32.04 5.11 19.23
C ASP A 328 -32.41 6.14 18.14
N GLN A 329 -31.88 7.36 18.21
CA GLN A 329 -32.16 8.39 17.20
C GLN A 329 -31.44 8.04 15.89
N PRO A 330 -32.09 8.22 14.71
CA PRO A 330 -31.43 8.09 13.42
C PRO A 330 -30.27 9.07 13.25
N VAL A 331 -29.23 8.65 12.53
CA VAL A 331 -28.04 9.45 12.22
C VAL A 331 -28.15 10.04 10.81
N SER A 332 -27.86 11.32 10.66
CA SER A 332 -27.73 11.95 9.33
C SER A 332 -26.46 11.51 8.61
N ARG A 333 -26.42 11.66 7.29
CA ARG A 333 -25.28 11.25 6.46
C ARG A 333 -23.99 11.98 6.85
N ALA A 334 -24.06 13.27 7.16
CA ALA A 334 -22.92 14.06 7.63
C ALA A 334 -22.44 13.61 9.03
N GLU A 335 -23.36 13.39 9.97
CA GLU A 335 -23.00 12.87 11.30
C GLU A 335 -22.38 11.49 11.21
N ALA A 336 -22.88 10.64 10.31
CA ALA A 336 -22.37 9.29 10.14
C ALA A 336 -20.94 9.27 9.62
N LEU A 337 -20.60 10.11 8.62
CA LEU A 337 -19.22 10.23 8.14
C LEU A 337 -18.29 10.67 9.25
N LYS A 338 -18.65 11.72 9.99
CA LYS A 338 -17.85 12.17 11.14
C LYS A 338 -17.62 11.02 12.12
N MET A 339 -18.69 10.38 12.59
CA MET A 339 -18.58 9.29 13.58
C MET A 339 -17.70 8.15 13.10
N LEU A 340 -17.77 7.80 11.81
CA LEU A 340 -16.95 6.73 11.25
C LEU A 340 -15.48 7.14 11.11
N PHE A 341 -15.20 8.36 10.68
CA PHE A 341 -13.83 8.83 10.45
C PHE A 341 -13.08 9.04 11.75
N GLU A 342 -13.74 9.58 12.78
CA GLU A 342 -13.17 9.67 14.13
C GLU A 342 -12.91 8.28 14.71
N ALA A 343 -13.77 7.28 14.43
CA ALA A 343 -13.57 5.92 14.92
C ALA A 343 -12.39 5.21 14.24
N THR A 344 -12.16 5.46 12.95
CA THR A 344 -11.06 4.86 12.18
C THR A 344 -9.79 5.70 12.19
N ASP A 345 -9.76 6.78 12.98
CA ASP A 345 -8.69 7.77 13.06
C ASP A 345 -8.27 8.38 11.70
N ILE A 346 -9.19 8.40 10.73
CA ILE A 346 -8.95 9.03 9.43
C ILE A 346 -9.17 10.52 9.59
N LYS A 347 -8.08 11.28 9.65
CA LYS A 347 -8.12 12.74 9.79
C LYS A 347 -8.57 13.40 8.48
N PRO A 348 -9.37 14.49 8.56
CA PRO A 348 -9.59 15.37 7.42
C PRO A 348 -8.28 16.02 6.97
N PRO A 349 -8.12 16.35 5.68
CA PRO A 349 -6.91 16.97 5.17
C PRO A 349 -6.74 18.37 5.77
N GLU A 350 -5.49 18.71 6.09
CA GLU A 350 -5.08 20.06 6.48
C GLU A 350 -4.62 20.83 5.24
N GLY A 351 -5.12 22.06 5.07
CA GLY A 351 -4.62 23.00 4.05
C GLY A 351 -5.13 22.77 2.61
N TYR A 352 -5.04 21.55 2.07
CA TYR A 352 -5.40 21.28 0.67
C TYR A 352 -6.74 20.54 0.54
N TYR A 353 -7.77 21.27 0.13
CA TYR A 353 -9.07 20.70 -0.22
C TYR A 353 -9.17 20.54 -1.73
N ILE A 354 -9.50 19.35 -2.20
CA ILE A 354 -9.95 19.19 -3.59
C ILE A 354 -11.32 19.88 -3.68
N ASN A 355 -11.58 20.63 -4.75
CA ASN A 355 -12.84 21.39 -4.81
C ASN A 355 -14.03 20.43 -5.03
N VAL A 356 -14.58 19.88 -3.94
CA VAL A 356 -15.76 19.02 -3.96
C VAL A 356 -16.97 19.87 -4.30
N ASN A 357 -17.56 19.59 -5.46
CA ASN A 357 -18.60 20.43 -6.05
C ASN A 357 -20.01 19.84 -5.83
N PHE A 358 -20.38 19.60 -4.56
CA PHE A 358 -21.76 19.28 -4.21
C PHE A 358 -22.56 20.56 -3.93
N ALA A 359 -23.75 20.69 -4.54
CA ALA A 359 -24.56 21.90 -4.45
C ALA A 359 -25.04 22.23 -3.03
N ASP A 360 -25.09 21.24 -2.14
CA ASP A 360 -25.57 21.31 -0.76
C ASP A 360 -24.48 21.06 0.30
N VAL A 361 -23.20 21.18 -0.09
CA VAL A 361 -22.05 21.12 0.83
C VAL A 361 -21.28 22.45 0.76
N PRO A 362 -21.68 23.47 1.53
CA PRO A 362 -20.93 24.71 1.64
C PRO A 362 -19.53 24.47 2.24
N PHE A 363 -18.53 25.20 1.74
CA PHE A 363 -17.14 25.10 2.24
C PHE A 363 -16.99 25.42 3.73
N ASP A 364 -17.84 26.28 4.28
CA ASP A 364 -17.84 26.69 5.69
C ASP A 364 -18.67 25.76 6.61
N SER A 365 -19.24 24.68 6.06
CA SER A 365 -20.00 23.72 6.85
C SER A 365 -19.08 22.82 7.67
N TRP A 366 -19.48 22.50 8.91
CA TRP A 366 -18.69 21.67 9.82
C TRP A 366 -18.38 20.27 9.27
N PHE A 367 -19.19 19.78 8.34
CA PHE A 367 -19.04 18.47 7.72
C PHE A 367 -18.21 18.50 6.43
N PHE A 368 -17.86 19.69 5.90
CA PHE A 368 -17.10 19.82 4.67
C PHE A 368 -15.78 19.01 4.68
N PRO A 369 -14.94 19.08 5.73
CA PRO A 369 -13.66 18.36 5.73
C PRO A 369 -13.82 16.83 5.64
N TYR A 370 -14.85 16.29 6.29
CA TYR A 370 -15.15 14.85 6.24
C TYR A 370 -15.69 14.42 4.88
N VAL A 371 -16.53 15.26 4.25
CA VAL A 371 -17.04 14.99 2.89
C VAL A 371 -15.89 15.06 1.88
N ASP A 372 -15.00 16.05 2.01
CA ASP A 372 -13.82 16.19 1.16
C ASP A 372 -12.93 14.94 1.23
N ARG A 373 -12.54 14.53 2.44
CA ARG A 373 -11.74 13.33 2.65
C ARG A 373 -12.44 12.06 2.15
N ALA A 374 -13.76 11.94 2.35
CA ALA A 374 -14.52 10.80 1.85
C ALA A 374 -14.55 10.73 0.31
N VAL A 375 -14.51 11.87 -0.39
CA VAL A 375 -14.40 11.91 -1.86
C VAL A 375 -12.97 11.55 -2.30
N GLN A 376 -11.94 12.10 -1.64
CA GLN A 376 -10.54 11.76 -1.94
C GLN A 376 -10.27 10.25 -1.83
N LEU A 377 -10.81 9.63 -0.77
CA LEU A 377 -10.69 8.20 -0.51
C LEU A 377 -11.66 7.34 -1.35
N ASN A 378 -12.47 7.94 -2.22
CA ASN A 378 -13.50 7.27 -3.01
C ASN A 378 -14.51 6.45 -2.15
N ILE A 379 -14.78 6.92 -0.93
CA ILE A 379 -15.78 6.35 -0.02
C ILE A 379 -17.18 6.90 -0.37
N VAL A 380 -17.24 8.15 -0.87
CA VAL A 380 -18.46 8.85 -1.24
C VAL A 380 -18.34 9.51 -2.60
N GLU A 381 -19.33 9.28 -3.47
CA GLU A 381 -19.44 9.94 -4.78
C GLU A 381 -20.57 10.98 -4.86
N GLY A 382 -21.52 10.96 -3.91
CA GLY A 382 -22.74 11.77 -3.94
C GLY A 382 -23.84 11.20 -4.83
N TYR A 383 -24.88 11.99 -5.08
CA TYR A 383 -26.04 11.61 -5.90
C TYR A 383 -25.91 12.13 -7.33
N GLY A 384 -26.58 11.49 -8.28
CA GLY A 384 -26.55 11.88 -9.70
C GLY A 384 -27.09 13.30 -10.00
N ASP A 385 -27.73 13.95 -9.04
CA ASP A 385 -28.18 15.35 -9.10
C ASP A 385 -27.12 16.37 -8.61
N GLY A 386 -25.92 15.90 -8.26
CA GLY A 386 -24.83 16.73 -7.76
C GLY A 386 -24.99 17.14 -6.30
N THR A 387 -25.76 16.39 -5.51
CA THR A 387 -25.96 16.63 -4.07
C THR A 387 -25.29 15.56 -3.21
N PHE A 388 -25.01 15.88 -1.94
CA PHE A 388 -24.55 14.94 -0.91
C PHE A 388 -25.65 14.58 0.09
N ARG A 389 -26.62 15.49 0.33
CA ARG A 389 -27.74 15.37 1.28
C ARG A 389 -27.29 15.17 2.73
N PRO A 390 -26.52 16.13 3.31
CA PRO A 390 -25.87 15.97 4.61
C PRO A 390 -26.84 15.69 5.76
N GLN A 391 -28.05 16.27 5.72
CA GLN A 391 -29.06 16.15 6.77
C GLN A 391 -29.99 14.94 6.62
N GLN A 392 -29.86 14.18 5.53
CA GLN A 392 -30.71 13.01 5.30
C GLN A 392 -30.26 11.87 6.22
N PRO A 393 -31.16 11.23 6.98
CA PRO A 393 -30.84 10.03 7.74
C PRO A 393 -30.41 8.89 6.82
N ILE A 394 -29.40 8.13 7.23
CA ILE A 394 -28.91 6.97 6.48
C ILE A 394 -29.57 5.66 6.92
N THR A 395 -29.65 4.75 5.98
CA THR A 395 -30.13 3.37 6.17
C THR A 395 -29.02 2.46 6.74
N ARG A 396 -29.42 1.31 7.28
CA ARG A 396 -28.49 0.24 7.70
C ARG A 396 -27.64 -0.25 6.54
N ALA A 397 -28.20 -0.30 5.33
CA ALA A 397 -27.45 -0.68 4.14
C ALA A 397 -26.34 0.33 3.80
N GLU A 398 -26.66 1.62 3.79
CA GLU A 398 -25.66 2.67 3.55
C GLU A 398 -24.56 2.66 4.61
N ALA A 399 -24.92 2.51 5.88
CA ALA A 399 -23.96 2.39 6.97
C ALA A 399 -23.02 1.18 6.79
N ALA A 400 -23.56 0.01 6.47
CA ALA A 400 -22.75 -1.19 6.24
C ALA A 400 -21.80 -1.03 5.05
N LYS A 401 -22.24 -0.39 3.95
CA LYS A 401 -21.34 -0.13 2.81
C LYS A 401 -20.24 0.87 3.18
N LEU A 402 -20.55 1.93 3.93
CA LEU A 402 -19.53 2.89 4.38
C LEU A 402 -18.48 2.22 5.28
N VAL A 403 -18.92 1.41 6.25
CA VAL A 403 -18.02 0.64 7.12
C VAL A 403 -17.16 -0.32 6.32
N TYR A 404 -17.73 -1.03 5.35
CA TYR A 404 -16.97 -1.92 4.47
C TYR A 404 -15.90 -1.16 3.67
N LEU A 405 -16.26 -0.04 3.05
CA LEU A 405 -15.33 0.76 2.26
C LEU A 405 -14.20 1.31 3.12
N LEU A 406 -14.51 1.82 4.32
CA LEU A 406 -13.51 2.28 5.27
C LEU A 406 -12.57 1.16 5.69
N LEU A 407 -13.10 -0.03 5.97
CA LEU A 407 -12.29 -1.19 6.33
C LEU A 407 -11.30 -1.54 5.20
N VAL A 408 -11.76 -1.69 3.96
CA VAL A 408 -10.87 -2.09 2.85
C VAL A 408 -9.96 -0.96 2.34
N THR A 409 -10.25 0.30 2.69
CA THR A 409 -9.45 1.47 2.28
C THR A 409 -8.43 1.86 3.36
N ASN A 410 -8.64 1.43 4.61
CA ASN A 410 -7.74 1.75 5.71
C ASN A 410 -6.75 0.61 5.95
N PRO A 411 -5.49 0.73 5.52
CA PRO A 411 -4.48 -0.32 5.71
C PRO A 411 -4.27 -0.65 7.20
N ARG A 412 -4.39 0.33 8.10
CA ARG A 412 -4.26 0.16 9.57
C ARG A 412 -5.27 -0.81 10.19
N ILE A 413 -6.37 -1.12 9.47
CA ILE A 413 -7.46 -1.96 9.99
C ILE A 413 -7.50 -3.32 9.28
N ASN A 414 -6.88 -3.45 8.11
CA ASN A 414 -7.18 -4.54 7.18
C ASN A 414 -5.97 -5.42 6.81
N GLY A 415 -4.85 -5.33 7.54
CA GLY A 415 -3.62 -6.06 7.22
C GLY A 415 -3.84 -7.56 6.90
N TYR A 416 -4.70 -8.25 7.69
CA TYR A 416 -4.99 -9.69 7.49
C TYR A 416 -6.29 -10.01 6.71
N VAL A 417 -7.17 -9.03 6.46
CA VAL A 417 -8.56 -9.29 6.01
C VAL A 417 -8.83 -8.72 4.62
N VAL A 418 -7.81 -8.69 3.75
CA VAL A 418 -8.08 -8.60 2.31
C VAL A 418 -8.91 -9.85 1.95
N PRO A 419 -10.18 -9.71 1.55
CA PRO A 419 -10.94 -10.84 1.05
C PRO A 419 -10.32 -11.17 -0.30
N THR A 420 -9.38 -12.11 -0.33
CA THR A 420 -9.01 -12.76 -1.58
C THR A 420 -10.25 -13.49 -2.05
N ASP A 421 -10.56 -13.39 -3.35
CA ASP A 421 -11.67 -14.13 -3.97
C ASP A 421 -11.44 -15.66 -3.96
N ASP A 422 -10.39 -16.11 -3.29
CA ASP A 422 -10.01 -17.50 -3.21
C ASP A 422 -10.82 -18.19 -2.11
N GLU A 423 -11.77 -19.02 -2.55
CA GLU A 423 -12.33 -20.11 -1.77
C GLU A 423 -11.21 -21.09 -1.36
N GLU A 424 -10.30 -20.69 -0.47
CA GLU A 424 -9.39 -21.66 0.12
C GLU A 424 -10.16 -22.47 1.15
N THR A 425 -10.55 -23.66 0.71
CA THR A 425 -11.23 -24.68 1.51
C THR A 425 -10.39 -25.02 2.74
N LEU A 426 -10.73 -24.46 3.89
CA LEU A 426 -10.22 -24.93 5.17
C LEU A 426 -10.64 -26.40 5.38
N PRO A 427 -9.74 -27.29 5.81
CA PRO A 427 -10.04 -28.70 5.99
C PRO A 427 -11.07 -28.87 7.11
N ALA A 428 -12.13 -29.64 6.83
CA ALA A 428 -13.18 -29.96 7.76
C ALA A 428 -12.60 -30.56 9.05
N GLU A 429 -12.96 -29.98 10.20
CA GLU A 429 -12.68 -30.60 11.49
C GLU A 429 -13.36 -31.98 11.55
N GLU A 430 -12.56 -33.01 11.79
CA GLU A 430 -13.07 -34.36 12.09
C GLU A 430 -13.88 -34.31 13.38
N GLU A 431 -15.21 -34.31 13.25
CA GLU A 431 -16.08 -34.64 14.38
C GLU A 431 -15.75 -36.05 14.87
N SER A 432 -15.17 -36.09 16.07
CA SER A 432 -15.02 -37.27 16.92
C SER A 432 -16.39 -37.87 17.24
N SER A 433 -16.89 -38.69 16.32
CA SER A 433 -18.07 -39.52 16.47
C SER A 433 -17.63 -40.93 16.87
N LEU A 434 -18.03 -41.32 18.10
CA LEU A 434 -17.89 -42.66 18.69
C LEU A 434 -18.03 -43.80 17.66
N GLY A 435 -16.93 -44.51 17.41
CA GLY A 435 -16.94 -45.79 16.70
C GLY A 435 -17.37 -46.93 17.62
N THR A 436 -18.59 -47.43 17.42
CA THR A 436 -18.97 -48.80 17.78
C THR A 436 -18.16 -49.79 16.95
N THR A 437 -17.42 -50.67 17.60
CA THR A 437 -16.81 -51.86 16.98
C THR A 437 -17.90 -52.88 16.68
N GLU A 438 -17.98 -53.36 15.44
CA GLU A 438 -17.93 -54.79 15.11
C GLU A 438 -18.13 -55.07 13.61
N ASP A 439 -17.14 -55.77 13.05
CA ASP A 439 -17.30 -57.00 12.23
C ASP A 439 -17.34 -56.95 10.69
N LEU A 440 -16.33 -57.66 10.15
CA LEU A 440 -16.29 -58.56 8.99
C LEU A 440 -16.11 -58.04 7.54
N THR A 441 -14.97 -58.50 6.99
CA THR A 441 -14.78 -59.20 5.69
C THR A 441 -14.95 -58.39 4.41
N ASP A 442 -14.23 -58.60 3.31
CA ASP A 442 -13.16 -59.51 2.88
C ASP A 442 -12.85 -59.08 1.42
N THR A 443 -11.69 -59.47 0.88
CA THR A 443 -11.31 -59.50 -0.55
C THR A 443 -11.21 -58.17 -1.33
N LYS A 444 -10.32 -57.97 -2.32
CA LYS A 444 -9.08 -58.58 -2.84
C LYS A 444 -8.68 -57.71 -4.05
N GLU A 445 -7.38 -57.73 -4.38
CA GLU A 445 -6.77 -57.59 -5.74
C GLU A 445 -7.01 -56.27 -6.52
N ALA A 446 -6.00 -55.41 -6.73
CA ALA A 446 -4.75 -55.55 -7.51
C ALA A 446 -4.88 -55.16 -9.00
N THR A 447 -3.75 -54.66 -9.53
CA THR A 447 -3.34 -54.29 -10.91
C THR A 447 -3.44 -52.78 -11.22
N GLU A 448 -2.33 -52.03 -11.28
CA GLU A 448 -1.15 -52.02 -12.19
C GLU A 448 -1.37 -51.34 -13.55
N ASN A 449 -0.40 -50.46 -13.86
CA ASN A 449 0.06 -49.87 -15.15
C ASN A 449 -0.30 -48.40 -15.35
N GLU A 450 0.66 -47.48 -15.19
CA GLU A 450 1.72 -47.10 -16.16
C GLU A 450 1.13 -46.60 -17.49
N GLU A 451 1.25 -45.30 -17.78
CA GLU A 451 2.09 -44.82 -18.89
C GLU A 451 2.23 -43.29 -18.88
N SER A 452 3.45 -42.85 -19.19
CA SER A 452 3.95 -41.50 -19.39
C SER A 452 3.27 -40.73 -20.52
N LEU A 453 3.18 -39.40 -20.41
CA LEU A 453 3.42 -38.51 -21.55
C LEU A 453 3.87 -37.12 -21.08
N ASP A 454 5.03 -36.73 -21.57
CA ASP A 454 5.67 -35.42 -21.47
C ASP A 454 5.21 -34.55 -22.64
N THR A 455 4.74 -33.33 -22.35
CA THR A 455 4.67 -32.23 -23.32
C THR A 455 4.85 -30.91 -22.56
N GLN A 456 6.00 -30.27 -22.77
CA GLN A 456 6.29 -28.88 -22.46
C GLN A 456 5.51 -27.95 -23.41
N GLU A 457 4.96 -26.85 -22.86
CA GLU A 457 4.57 -25.64 -23.59
C GLU A 457 5.03 -24.39 -22.79
N PRO A 458 5.20 -23.23 -23.46
CA PRO A 458 6.17 -22.20 -23.10
C PRO A 458 5.66 -21.16 -22.09
N GLU A 459 6.60 -20.51 -21.41
CA GLU A 459 6.36 -19.36 -20.53
C GLU A 459 5.96 -18.11 -21.34
N GLU A 460 4.85 -17.49 -20.96
CA GLU A 460 4.46 -16.11 -21.29
C GLU A 460 4.80 -15.17 -20.11
N PRO A 461 5.00 -13.86 -20.37
CA PRO A 461 5.65 -12.94 -19.44
C PRO A 461 4.75 -12.55 -18.27
N GLN A 462 5.36 -12.38 -17.10
CA GLN A 462 4.72 -11.96 -15.86
C GLN A 462 3.99 -10.63 -16.03
N ALA A 463 2.67 -10.69 -15.90
CA ALA A 463 1.80 -9.52 -15.76
C ALA A 463 1.87 -8.96 -14.33
N ALA A 464 1.74 -7.64 -14.23
CA ALA A 464 1.71 -6.85 -13.00
C ALA A 464 0.70 -7.36 -11.96
N SER A 465 0.96 -6.99 -10.70
CA SER A 465 0.15 -7.32 -9.50
C SER A 465 -1.38 -7.21 -9.75
N PRO A 466 -2.18 -8.19 -9.28
CA PRO A 466 -3.62 -8.25 -9.49
C PRO A 466 -4.45 -7.29 -8.59
N ASP A 467 -3.83 -6.48 -7.74
CA ASP A 467 -4.55 -5.80 -6.65
C ASP A 467 -5.36 -4.57 -7.09
N SER A 468 -5.02 -3.96 -8.23
CA SER A 468 -5.66 -2.71 -8.69
C SER A 468 -7.00 -2.91 -9.43
N GLU A 469 -7.17 -4.00 -10.19
CA GLU A 469 -8.40 -4.23 -10.97
C GLU A 469 -9.58 -4.72 -10.11
N THR A 470 -9.31 -5.44 -9.03
CA THR A 470 -10.33 -6.02 -8.14
C THR A 470 -11.05 -4.94 -7.33
N LEU A 471 -10.30 -3.95 -6.84
CA LEU A 471 -10.85 -2.76 -6.19
C LEU A 471 -11.71 -1.92 -7.15
N LEU A 472 -11.32 -1.77 -8.42
CA LEU A 472 -12.07 -0.99 -9.42
C LEU A 472 -13.44 -1.59 -9.76
N ARG A 473 -13.59 -2.92 -9.74
CA ARG A 473 -14.88 -3.59 -9.96
C ARG A 473 -15.86 -3.41 -8.80
N GLU A 474 -15.39 -3.43 -7.56
CA GLU A 474 -16.25 -3.21 -6.38
C GLU A 474 -16.63 -1.74 -6.15
N ARG A 475 -15.86 -0.82 -6.77
CA ARG A 475 -16.07 0.63 -6.79
C ARG A 475 -17.16 1.09 -7.79
N SER A 476 -17.46 0.29 -8.84
CA SER A 476 -18.34 0.70 -9.96
C SER A 476 -19.87 0.65 -9.71
N LEU A 477 -20.35 0.47 -8.47
CA LEU A 477 -21.79 0.32 -8.16
C LEU A 477 -22.46 1.56 -7.53
N LEU A 478 -21.79 2.71 -7.51
CA LEU A 478 -22.40 3.98 -7.12
C LEU A 478 -23.12 4.63 -8.31
N PHE A 479 -24.32 4.14 -8.59
CA PHE A 479 -25.35 4.95 -9.24
C PHE A 479 -26.62 4.88 -8.41
N LEU A 480 -26.82 5.85 -7.52
CA LEU A 480 -28.14 6.26 -7.05
C LEU A 480 -28.21 7.78 -6.93
#